data_AF-A0A258CMK4-F1
#
_entry.id   AF-A0A258CMK4-F1
#
_cell.length_a   1.000
_cell.length_b   1.000
_cell.length_c   1.000
_cell.angle_alpha   90.00
_cell.angle_beta   90.00
_cell.angle_gamma   90.00
#
_symmetry.space_group_name_H-M   'P 1'
#
loop_
_entity.id
_entity.type
_entity.pdbx_description
1 polymer ?
#
loop_
_entity_poly.entity_id
_entity_poly.type
_entity_poly.pdbx_seq_one_letter_code
_entity_poly.pdbx_strand_id
1 'polypeptide(L)'
;MVQQRSRAFLKWAGGKYNLVSQIQQHLPQADCLVEPFVGAGSVFLNTQYAAYRLNDINADLIELYKIVQQQAERYIADARALFVDSA
;
A
#
# COMPACT_ATOMS: atom_id res chain seq x y z
N MET A 1 -5.59 -23.21 1.36
CA MET A 1 -5.31 -22.21 2.41
C MET A 1 -5.70 -20.85 1.85
N VAL A 2 -6.62 -20.13 2.50
CA VAL A 2 -7.03 -18.80 2.03
C VAL A 2 -5.90 -17.83 2.39
N GLN A 3 -5.22 -17.29 1.38
CA GLN A 3 -4.23 -16.24 1.60
C GLN A 3 -4.97 -14.98 2.04
N GLN A 4 -4.73 -14.53 3.27
CA GLN A 4 -5.37 -13.34 3.82
C GLN A 4 -4.89 -12.12 3.03
N ARG A 5 -5.79 -11.47 2.29
CA ARG A 5 -5.48 -10.28 1.51
C ARG A 5 -5.33 -9.06 2.42
N SER A 6 -4.27 -8.29 2.22
CA SER A 6 -4.00 -7.04 2.92
C SER A 6 -4.77 -5.89 2.27
N ARG A 7 -5.54 -5.16 3.07
CA ARG A 7 -6.15 -3.90 2.63
C ARG A 7 -5.15 -2.76 2.78
N ALA A 8 -5.19 -1.84 1.81
CA ALA A 8 -4.52 -0.57 1.94
C ALA A 8 -5.11 0.26 3.09
N PHE A 9 -4.27 1.05 3.76
CA PHE A 9 -4.70 1.95 4.84
C PHE A 9 -5.36 3.25 4.33
N LEU A 10 -5.18 3.57 3.04
CA LEU A 10 -5.82 4.72 2.38
C LEU A 10 -7.02 4.30 1.54
N LYS A 11 -8.09 5.10 1.58
CA LYS A 11 -9.13 5.08 0.54
C LYS A 11 -8.60 5.81 -0.69
N TRP A 12 -8.69 5.17 -1.85
CA TRP A 12 -8.13 5.73 -3.09
C TRP A 12 -8.94 5.31 -4.30
N ALA A 13 -9.23 6.27 -5.18
CA ALA A 13 -9.88 5.99 -6.44
C ALA A 13 -9.00 5.06 -7.30
N GLY A 14 -9.61 4.05 -7.91
CA GLY A 14 -8.88 3.07 -8.73
C GLY A 14 -8.13 1.99 -7.93
N GLY A 15 -8.39 1.86 -6.62
CA GLY A 15 -7.85 0.81 -5.77
C GLY A 15 -8.09 -0.60 -6.34
N LYS A 16 -7.01 -1.37 -6.52
CA LYS A 16 -7.03 -2.67 -7.20
C LYS A 16 -7.33 -3.86 -6.29
N TYR A 17 -7.75 -3.64 -5.04
CA TYR A 17 -7.96 -4.68 -4.03
C TYR A 17 -8.82 -5.87 -4.52
N ASN A 18 -9.90 -5.60 -5.27
CA ASN A 18 -10.78 -6.64 -5.81
C ASN A 18 -10.19 -7.39 -7.02
N LEU A 19 -9.15 -6.85 -7.65
CA LEU A 19 -8.48 -7.38 -8.84
C LEU A 19 -7.13 -8.03 -8.53
N VAL A 20 -6.65 -7.95 -7.28
CA VAL A 20 -5.32 -8.45 -6.88
C VAL A 20 -5.10 -9.90 -7.32
N SER A 21 -6.07 -10.78 -7.09
CA SER A 21 -5.91 -12.21 -7.42
C SER A 21 -5.75 -12.43 -8.93
N GLN A 22 -6.49 -11.70 -9.76
CA GLN A 22 -6.37 -11.76 -11.21
C GLN A 22 -5.04 -11.15 -11.68
N ILE A 23 -4.60 -10.06 -11.06
CA ILE A 23 -3.31 -9.42 -11.39
C ILE A 23 -2.15 -10.38 -11.08
N GLN A 24 -2.16 -11.02 -9.90
CA GLN A 24 -1.13 -11.97 -9.48
C GLN A 24 -0.95 -13.14 -10.45
N GLN A 25 -2.03 -13.64 -11.05
CA GLN A 25 -1.97 -14.73 -12.04
C GLN A 25 -1.17 -14.37 -13.30
N HIS A 26 -1.06 -13.08 -13.61
CA HIS A 26 -0.38 -12.59 -14.81
C HIS A 26 0.95 -11.89 -14.49
N LEU A 27 1.26 -11.67 -13.21
CA LEU A 27 2.52 -11.09 -12.79
C LEU A 27 3.64 -12.14 -12.87
N PRO A 28 4.75 -11.86 -13.57
CA PRO A 28 5.86 -12.80 -13.66
C PRO A 28 6.62 -12.88 -12.33
N GLN A 29 7.30 -14.01 -12.13
CA GLN A 29 8.35 -14.12 -11.11
C GLN A 29 9.53 -13.21 -11.50
N ALA A 30 9.99 -12.41 -10.56
CA ALA A 30 11.13 -11.52 -10.73
C ALA A 30 11.70 -11.15 -9.35
N ASP A 31 12.87 -10.52 -9.32
CA ASP A 31 13.45 -10.03 -8.07
C ASP A 31 12.80 -8.74 -7.60
N CYS A 32 12.31 -7.91 -8.53
CA CYS A 32 11.79 -6.57 -8.22
C CYS A 32 10.47 -6.28 -8.92
N LEU A 33 9.46 -5.85 -8.16
CA LEU A 33 8.26 -5.23 -8.70
C LEU A 33 8.43 -3.72 -8.78
N VAL A 34 8.20 -3.15 -9.96
CA VAL A 34 8.19 -1.70 -10.17
C VAL A 34 6.75 -1.25 -10.37
N GLU A 35 6.25 -0.38 -9.51
CA GLU A 35 4.92 0.24 -9.63
C GLU A 35 5.08 1.76 -9.83
N PRO A 36 5.02 2.26 -11.09
CA PRO A 36 5.13 3.69 -11.38
C PRO A 36 3.97 4.54 -10.84
N PHE A 37 2.83 3.90 -10.53
CA PHE A 37 1.56 4.50 -10.11
C PHE A 37 0.99 3.72 -8.91
N VAL A 38 1.66 3.77 -7.77
CA VAL A 38 1.35 2.91 -6.62
C VAL A 38 -0.03 3.21 -6.01
N GLY A 39 -0.46 4.48 -5.97
CA GLY A 39 -1.68 4.88 -5.27
C GLY A 39 -1.78 4.29 -3.84
N ALA A 40 -2.91 3.68 -3.51
CA ALA A 40 -3.09 2.98 -2.23
C ALA A 40 -2.29 1.67 -2.08
N GLY A 41 -1.56 1.21 -3.09
CA GLY A 41 -0.63 0.09 -2.94
C GLY A 41 -1.26 -1.30 -2.85
N SER A 42 -2.48 -1.48 -3.40
CA SER A 42 -3.19 -2.76 -3.28
C SER A 42 -2.41 -3.94 -3.89
N VAL A 43 -1.62 -3.73 -4.94
CA VAL A 43 -0.84 -4.80 -5.59
C VAL A 43 0.41 -5.13 -4.79
N PHE A 44 1.26 -4.15 -4.46
CA PHE A 44 2.46 -4.40 -3.65
C PHE A 44 2.14 -5.06 -2.30
N LEU A 45 1.07 -4.64 -1.61
CA LEU A 45 0.69 -5.17 -0.29
C LEU A 45 0.26 -6.65 -0.32
N ASN A 46 0.00 -7.19 -1.51
CA ASN A 46 -0.49 -8.55 -1.68
C ASN A 46 0.43 -9.40 -2.57
N THR A 47 1.57 -8.90 -3.02
CA THR A 47 2.56 -9.68 -3.79
C THR A 47 3.77 -9.98 -2.92
N GLN A 48 4.64 -10.88 -3.38
CA GLN A 48 5.89 -11.20 -2.70
C GLN A 48 7.05 -11.15 -3.69
N TYR A 49 7.75 -10.01 -3.73
CA TYR A 49 8.99 -9.80 -4.47
C TYR A 49 10.13 -9.56 -3.49
N ALA A 50 11.38 -9.80 -3.90
CA ALA A 50 12.55 -9.53 -3.07
C ALA A 50 12.77 -8.01 -2.87
N ALA A 51 12.38 -7.20 -3.86
CA ALA A 51 12.44 -5.75 -3.83
C ALA A 51 11.21 -5.10 -4.46
N TYR A 52 10.95 -3.86 -4.05
CA TYR A 52 9.91 -3.02 -4.61
C TYR A 52 10.47 -1.64 -4.98
N ARG A 53 9.99 -1.08 -6.09
CA ARG A 53 10.23 0.29 -6.52
C ARG A 53 8.87 0.95 -6.74
N LEU A 54 8.40 1.65 -5.70
CA LEU A 54 7.07 2.25 -5.67
C LEU A 54 7.19 3.75 -5.95
N ASN A 55 6.41 4.23 -6.91
CA ASN A 55 6.38 5.63 -7.31
C ASN A 55 4.95 6.11 -7.50
N ASP A 56 4.74 7.41 -7.31
CA ASP A 56 3.54 8.14 -7.67
C ASP A 56 3.94 9.60 -7.93
N ILE A 57 3.14 10.33 -8.70
CA ILE A 57 3.37 11.77 -8.90
C ILE A 57 2.95 12.59 -7.68
N ASN A 58 2.07 12.04 -6.83
CA ASN A 58 1.64 12.69 -5.61
C ASN A 58 2.76 12.62 -4.53
N ALA A 59 3.43 13.75 -4.33
CA ALA A 59 4.52 13.86 -3.36
C ALA A 59 4.08 13.60 -1.91
N ASP A 60 2.89 14.07 -1.52
CA ASP A 60 2.35 13.86 -0.17
C ASP A 60 2.10 12.37 0.10
N LEU A 61 1.60 11.64 -0.90
CA LEU A 61 1.41 10.20 -0.81
C LEU A 61 2.75 9.48 -0.60
N ILE A 62 3.76 9.82 -1.40
CA ILE A 62 5.09 9.20 -1.29
C ILE A 62 5.74 9.52 0.05
N GLU A 63 5.60 10.76 0.53
CA GLU A 63 6.15 11.15 1.82
C GLU A 63 5.43 10.46 2.98
N LEU A 64 4.10 10.33 2.91
CA LEU A 64 3.31 9.57 3.86
C LEU A 64 3.79 8.10 3.96
N TYR A 65 4.02 7.42 2.82
CA TYR A 65 4.55 6.06 2.84
C TYR A 65 5.94 5.98 3.49
N LYS A 66 6.83 6.95 3.24
CA LYS A 66 8.15 6.99 3.89
C LYS A 66 8.05 7.21 5.40
N ILE A 67 7.16 8.10 5.84
CA ILE A 67 6.89 8.34 7.27
C ILE A 67 6.39 7.05 7.92
N VAL A 68 5.41 6.38 7.32
CA VAL A 68 4.89 5.10 7.82
C VAL A 68 5.99 4.03 7.87
N GLN A 69 6.87 3.98 6.86
CA GLN A 69 7.98 3.04 6.82
C GLN A 69 9.02 3.29 7.93
N GLN A 70 9.35 4.55 8.20
CA GLN A 70 10.46 4.92 9.09
C GLN A 70 10.03 5.18 10.54
N GLN A 71 8.79 5.61 10.76
CA GLN A 71 8.27 6.12 12.03
C GLN A 71 6.86 5.58 12.33
N ALA A 72 6.60 4.31 12.03
CA ALA A 72 5.28 3.69 12.12
C ALA A 72 4.56 3.95 13.46
N GLU A 73 5.20 3.66 14.59
CA GLU A 73 4.60 3.79 15.93
C GLU A 73 4.20 5.24 16.25
N ARG A 74 5.07 6.20 15.88
CA ARG A 74 4.78 7.63 16.06
C ARG A 74 3.61 8.07 15.20
N TYR A 75 3.62 7.69 13.91
CA TYR A 75 2.53 8.02 13.01
C TYR A 75 1.19 7.44 13.49
N ILE A 76 1.19 6.20 14.00
CA ILE A 76 0.00 5.55 14.56
C ILE A 76 -0.50 6.31 15.80
N ALA A 77 0.39 6.70 16.71
CA ALA A 77 0.02 7.45 17.91
C ALA A 77 -0.59 8.81 17.56
N ASP A 78 0.08 9.57 16.69
CA ASP A 78 -0.36 10.91 16.26
C ASP A 78 -1.68 10.84 15.49
N ALA A 79 -1.83 9.91 14.55
CA ALA A 79 -3.05 9.75 13.77
C ALA A 79 -4.23 9.30 14.66
N ARG A 80 -4.02 8.37 15.61
CA ARG A 80 -5.08 7.86 16.48
C ARG A 80 -5.75 8.97 17.30
N ALA A 81 -4.99 9.99 17.70
CA ALA A 81 -5.53 11.13 18.44
C ALA A 81 -6.57 11.95 17.65
N LEU A 82 -6.60 11.81 16.31
CA LEU A 82 -7.54 12.51 15.43
C LEU A 82 -8.81 11.69 15.12
N PHE A 83 -8.80 10.37 15.37
CA PHE A 83 -9.92 9.46 15.08
C PHE A 83 -10.75 9.24 16.35
N VAL A 84 -11.34 10.33 16.85
CA VAL A 84 -12.26 10.33 18.00
C VAL A 84 -13.71 10.36 17.52
N ASP A 85 -14.64 9.95 18.39
CA ASP A 85 -16.06 10.08 18.09
C ASP A 85 -16.41 11.55 17.80
N SER A 86 -17.29 11.76 16.83
CA SER A 86 -17.83 13.09 16.54
C SER A 86 -18.50 13.62 17.81
N ALA A 87 -18.13 14.84 18.22
CA ALA A 87 -18.79 15.58 19.30
C ALA A 87 -20.27 15.86 18.98
#